data_AF-A0A7C5DLP5-F1
#
_entry.id   AF-A0A7C5DLP5-F1
#
_cell.length_a   1.000
_cell.length_b   1.000
_cell.length_c   1.000
_cell.angle_alpha   90.00
_cell.angle_beta   90.00
_cell.angle_gamma   90.00
#
_symmetry.space_group_name_H-M   'P 1'
#
loop_
_entity.id
_entity.type
_entity.pdbx_description
1 polymer ?
#
loop_
_entity_poly.entity_id
_entity_poly.type
_entity_poly.pdbx_seq_one_letter_code
_entity_poly.pdbx_strand_id
1 'polypeptide(L)'
;MSEIRRDRLHSQYVLIAPERMRRPDTLAAALAKATLKTCPFCEGNEAMTPPEIHAIRENEANAINWKVRVVPNLYKAVQIELEDHSKLTGMFESIPGVGAHEIVIDTPSHSSRMADLDTIEIRDWLSTIAMRIA
;
A
#
# COMPACT_ATOMS: atom_id res chain seq x y z
N MET A 1 33.59 -15.16 -2.19
CA MET A 1 34.22 -13.98 -2.84
C MET A 1 33.15 -12.89 -2.99
N SER A 2 33.49 -11.63 -2.75
CA SER A 2 32.56 -10.51 -3.00
C SER A 2 32.71 -10.00 -4.42
N GLU A 3 31.63 -9.48 -4.99
CA GLU A 3 31.62 -8.88 -6.33
C GLU A 3 30.68 -7.66 -6.39
N ILE A 4 30.88 -6.79 -7.37
CA ILE A 4 30.02 -5.64 -7.63
C ILE A 4 29.30 -5.88 -8.95
N ARG A 5 27.96 -5.87 -8.94
CA ARG A 5 27.13 -6.07 -10.13
C ARG A 5 26.32 -4.82 -10.42
N ARG A 6 26.13 -4.51 -11.71
CA ARG A 6 25.27 -3.41 -12.16
C ARG A 6 23.82 -3.89 -12.30
N ASP A 7 22.90 -3.24 -11.58
CA ASP A 7 21.48 -3.35 -11.83
C ASP A 7 21.11 -2.46 -13.04
N ARG A 8 20.55 -3.08 -14.07
CA ARG A 8 20.17 -2.40 -15.31
C ARG A 8 18.80 -1.72 -15.23
N LEU A 9 17.93 -2.14 -14.31
CA LEU A 9 16.61 -1.53 -14.12
C LEU A 9 16.74 -0.16 -13.46
N HIS A 10 17.58 -0.05 -12.42
CA HIS A 10 17.77 1.18 -11.66
C HIS A 10 19.07 1.94 -12.01
N SER A 11 19.92 1.40 -12.89
CA SER A 11 21.23 1.97 -13.24
C SER A 11 22.17 2.20 -12.05
N GLN A 12 22.18 1.27 -11.11
CA GLN A 12 22.98 1.33 -9.88
C GLN A 12 23.97 0.16 -9.79
N TYR A 13 25.01 0.30 -8.96
CA TYR A 13 25.94 -0.79 -8.64
C TYR A 13 25.64 -1.34 -7.24
N VAL A 14 25.59 -2.67 -7.12
CA VAL A 14 25.30 -3.39 -5.87
C VAL A 14 26.48 -4.26 -5.51
N LEU A 15 26.94 -4.15 -4.25
CA LEU A 15 27.95 -5.03 -3.67
C LEU A 15 27.29 -6.32 -3.13
N ILE A 16 27.71 -7.46 -3.67
CA ILE A 16 27.32 -8.79 -3.22
C ILE A 16 28.48 -9.37 -2.40
N ALA A 17 28.26 -9.60 -1.10
CA ALA A 17 29.30 -10.08 -0.19
C ALA A 17 28.79 -11.24 0.70
N PRO A 18 28.70 -12.49 0.19
CA PRO A 18 28.03 -13.61 0.87
C PRO A 18 28.64 -13.94 2.25
N GLU A 19 29.94 -13.76 2.41
CA GLU A 19 30.65 -14.02 3.68
C GLU A 19 30.14 -13.17 4.85
N ARG A 20 29.50 -12.02 4.58
CA ARG A 20 28.93 -11.17 5.64
C ARG A 20 27.78 -11.82 6.39
N MET A 21 27.12 -12.83 5.83
CA MET A 21 26.05 -13.59 6.50
C MET A 21 26.57 -14.39 7.71
N ARG A 22 27.88 -14.69 7.76
CA ARG A 22 28.50 -15.41 8.87
C ARG A 22 28.82 -14.51 10.07
N ARG A 23 28.62 -13.19 9.95
CA ARG A 23 28.85 -12.26 11.04
C ARG A 23 27.81 -12.51 12.14
N PRO A 24 28.21 -12.71 13.40
CA PRO A 24 27.27 -12.87 14.50
C PRO A 24 26.32 -11.67 14.58
N ASP A 25 25.02 -11.94 14.60
CA ASP A 25 23.98 -10.93 14.71
C ASP A 25 23.53 -10.85 16.18
N THR A 26 24.04 -9.87 16.92
CA THR A 26 23.84 -9.74 18.37
C THR A 26 22.56 -8.99 18.75
N LEU A 27 21.71 -8.64 17.78
CA LEU A 27 20.54 -7.80 18.02
C LEU A 27 19.27 -8.43 17.43
N ALA A 28 18.65 -9.35 18.17
CA ALA A 28 17.31 -9.82 17.88
C ALA A 28 16.37 -9.43 19.03
N ALA A 29 15.81 -8.22 18.97
CA ALA A 29 14.62 -7.89 19.74
C ALA A 29 13.41 -8.16 18.85
N ALA A 30 12.67 -9.23 19.14
CA ALA A 30 11.37 -9.43 18.52
C ALA A 30 10.43 -8.34 19.02
N LEU A 31 10.02 -7.43 18.14
CA LEU A 31 8.94 -6.50 18.43
C LEU A 31 7.66 -7.31 18.66
N ALA A 32 7.15 -7.27 19.89
CA ALA A 32 5.84 -7.84 20.19
C ALA A 32 4.78 -7.14 19.32
N LYS A 33 4.01 -7.91 18.57
CA LYS A 33 2.86 -7.38 17.83
C LYS A 33 1.82 -6.87 18.82
N ALA A 34 1.56 -5.58 18.83
CA ALA A 34 0.43 -5.02 19.55
C ALA A 34 -0.86 -5.51 18.87
N THR A 35 -1.71 -6.22 19.60
CA THR A 35 -3.04 -6.61 19.13
C THR A 35 -3.93 -5.37 19.23
N LEU A 36 -4.25 -4.77 18.08
CA LEU A 36 -5.27 -3.72 18.01
C LEU A 36 -6.65 -4.35 18.26
N LYS A 37 -7.41 -3.79 19.21
CA LYS A 37 -8.77 -4.30 19.53
C LYS A 37 -9.81 -4.00 18.44
N THR A 38 -9.58 -2.97 17.63
CA THR A 38 -10.50 -2.52 16.58
C THR A 38 -9.69 -2.09 15.36
N CYS A 39 -10.04 -2.60 14.19
CA CYS A 39 -9.39 -2.28 12.93
C CYS A 39 -10.41 -1.67 11.96
N PRO A 40 -10.19 -0.43 11.45
CA PRO A 40 -11.09 0.23 10.50
C PRO A 40 -11.27 -0.52 9.16
N PHE A 41 -10.34 -1.42 8.83
CA PHE A 41 -10.36 -2.17 7.56
C PHE A 41 -11.06 -3.52 7.65
N CYS A 42 -11.42 -3.95 8.86
CA CYS A 42 -12.26 -5.13 9.02
C CYS A 42 -13.67 -4.86 8.50
N GLU A 43 -14.31 -5.91 8.02
CA GLU A 43 -15.74 -5.92 7.75
C GLU A 43 -16.56 -5.56 8.99
N GLY A 44 -17.62 -4.78 8.79
CA GLY A 44 -18.47 -4.23 9.85
C GLY A 44 -18.01 -2.85 10.37
N ASN A 45 -16.82 -2.41 9.99
CA ASN A 45 -16.26 -1.11 10.37
C ASN A 45 -16.16 -0.13 9.18
N GLU A 46 -16.95 -0.34 8.12
CA GLU A 46 -16.99 0.51 6.91
C GLU A 46 -17.13 2.00 7.25
N ALA A 47 -17.94 2.33 8.26
CA ALA A 47 -18.19 3.69 8.73
C ALA A 47 -16.96 4.37 9.38
N MET A 48 -15.90 3.61 9.68
CA MET A 48 -14.63 4.14 10.22
C MET A 48 -13.65 4.56 9.12
N THR A 49 -13.97 4.33 7.85
CA THR A 49 -13.18 4.76 6.69
C THR A 49 -13.92 5.87 5.92
N PRO A 50 -13.21 6.70 5.14
CA PRO A 50 -13.87 7.57 4.17
C PRO A 50 -14.70 6.73 3.17
N PRO A 51 -15.73 7.31 2.54
CA PRO A 51 -16.56 6.59 1.58
C PRO A 51 -15.73 5.88 0.52
N GLU A 52 -16.05 4.62 0.29
CA GLU A 52 -15.33 3.81 -0.70
C GLU A 52 -15.45 4.40 -2.12
N ILE A 53 -14.37 4.28 -2.87
CA ILE A 53 -14.29 4.63 -4.29
C ILE A 53 -14.78 3.44 -5.13
N HIS A 54 -14.45 2.23 -4.67
CA HIS A 54 -14.80 0.98 -5.33
C HIS A 54 -14.84 -0.18 -4.33
N ALA A 55 -15.72 -1.16 -4.57
CA ALA A 55 -15.68 -2.45 -3.91
C ALA A 55 -16.19 -3.55 -4.83
N ILE A 56 -15.61 -4.75 -4.72
CA ILE A 56 -16.14 -5.96 -5.36
C ILE A 56 -17.17 -6.58 -4.41
N ARG A 57 -18.45 -6.40 -4.72
CA ARG A 57 -19.60 -6.98 -4.00
C ARG A 57 -20.91 -6.89 -4.79
N GLU A 58 -21.97 -7.48 -4.24
CA GLU A 58 -23.31 -7.53 -4.85
C GLU A 58 -24.33 -6.55 -4.24
N ASN A 59 -24.01 -5.91 -3.11
CA ASN A 59 -24.91 -5.03 -2.34
C ASN A 59 -24.48 -3.54 -2.36
N GLU A 60 -25.18 -2.70 -1.58
CA GLU A 60 -25.06 -1.24 -1.55
C GLU A 60 -23.70 -0.70 -1.09
N ALA A 61 -23.35 0.51 -1.54
CA ALA A 61 -22.17 1.31 -1.14
C ALA A 61 -21.88 1.28 0.37
N ASN A 62 -20.63 1.04 0.77
CA ASN A 62 -20.17 1.01 2.17
C ASN A 62 -20.89 -0.02 3.07
N ALA A 63 -21.40 -1.11 2.50
CA ALA A 63 -21.92 -2.26 3.25
C ALA A 63 -20.89 -3.38 3.38
N ILE A 64 -21.16 -4.31 4.30
CA ILE A 64 -20.45 -5.59 4.51
C ILE A 64 -20.56 -6.51 3.27
N ASN A 65 -19.91 -7.69 3.31
CA ASN A 65 -19.83 -8.69 2.25
C ASN A 65 -19.05 -8.24 1.00
N TRP A 66 -18.05 -7.37 1.19
CA TRP A 66 -17.11 -7.00 0.13
C TRP A 66 -15.90 -7.96 0.13
N LYS A 67 -15.36 -8.20 -1.07
CA LYS A 67 -14.15 -9.02 -1.25
C LYS A 67 -12.88 -8.18 -1.23
N VAL A 68 -12.87 -7.12 -2.06
CA VAL A 68 -11.81 -6.12 -2.14
C VAL A 68 -12.48 -4.74 -2.06
N ARG A 69 -11.90 -3.82 -1.31
CA ARG A 69 -12.45 -2.46 -1.13
C ARG A 69 -11.35 -1.41 -1.31
N VAL A 70 -11.67 -0.32 -1.99
CA VAL A 70 -10.78 0.82 -2.22
C VAL A 70 -11.38 2.04 -1.56
N VAL A 71 -10.61 2.68 -0.69
CA VAL A 71 -11.03 3.91 0.01
C VAL A 71 -9.97 5.01 -0.16
N PRO A 72 -10.33 6.29 -0.12
CA PRO A 72 -9.36 7.36 0.01
C PRO A 72 -8.56 7.17 1.30
N ASN A 73 -7.24 7.44 1.27
CA ASN A 73 -6.47 7.48 2.50
C ASN A 73 -6.91 8.70 3.33
N LEU A 74 -7.36 8.46 4.57
CA LEU A 74 -7.75 9.53 5.50
C LEU A 74 -6.60 10.52 5.76
N TYR A 75 -5.36 10.02 5.73
CA TYR A 75 -4.13 10.80 5.89
C TYR A 75 -3.39 10.88 4.54
N LYS A 76 -4.10 11.36 3.51
CA LYS A 76 -3.57 11.47 2.15
C LYS A 76 -2.31 12.35 2.07
N ALA A 77 -1.34 11.88 1.28
CA ALA A 77 -0.04 12.55 1.05
C ALA A 77 -0.10 13.54 -0.12
N VAL A 78 -1.06 13.31 -1.02
CA VAL A 78 -1.38 14.10 -2.19
C VAL A 78 -2.91 14.25 -2.28
N GLN A 79 -3.37 15.27 -2.99
CA GLN A 79 -4.79 15.61 -3.08
C GLN A 79 -5.20 15.83 -4.54
N ILE A 80 -6.35 15.29 -4.95
CA ILE A 80 -6.88 15.44 -6.31
C ILE A 80 -7.47 16.83 -6.55
N GLU A 81 -7.79 17.54 -5.48
CA GLU A 81 -8.45 18.84 -5.51
C GLU A 81 -7.49 20.02 -5.71
N LEU A 82 -6.17 19.75 -5.68
CA LEU A 82 -5.14 20.77 -5.85
C LEU A 82 -4.87 21.04 -7.34
N GLU A 83 -4.53 22.28 -7.64
CA GLU A 83 -4.10 22.68 -8.99
C GLU A 83 -2.63 22.33 -9.22
N ASP A 84 -2.33 21.73 -10.37
CA ASP A 84 -0.97 21.36 -10.78
C ASP A 84 -0.25 22.56 -11.41
N HIS A 85 0.27 23.43 -10.56
CA HIS A 85 1.09 24.56 -11.00
C HIS A 85 2.35 24.71 -10.15
N SER A 86 3.47 24.99 -10.82
CA SER A 86 4.72 25.33 -10.14
C SER A 86 4.71 26.79 -9.70
N LYS A 87 5.18 27.04 -8.47
CA LYS A 87 5.43 28.39 -7.94
C LYS A 87 6.93 28.61 -7.77
N LEU A 88 7.46 29.59 -8.50
CA LEU A 88 8.85 30.01 -8.41
C LEU A 88 8.99 31.26 -7.53
N THR A 89 9.95 31.24 -6.62
CA THR A 89 10.35 32.38 -5.77
C THR A 89 11.87 32.48 -5.78
N GLY A 90 12.40 33.29 -6.70
CA GLY A 90 13.85 33.40 -6.92
C GLY A 90 14.43 32.07 -7.40
N MET A 91 15.30 31.47 -6.59
CA MET A 91 15.90 30.15 -6.87
C MET A 91 15.09 28.97 -6.32
N PHE A 92 13.99 29.23 -5.61
CA PHE A 92 13.17 28.20 -4.99
C PHE A 92 11.96 27.87 -5.86
N GLU A 93 11.64 26.59 -5.95
CA GLU A 93 10.45 26.07 -6.60
C GLU A 93 9.63 25.27 -5.59
N SER A 94 8.31 25.46 -5.60
CA SER A 94 7.37 24.62 -4.87
C SER A 94 6.25 24.17 -5.79
N ILE A 95 5.95 22.88 -5.78
CA ILE A 95 4.87 22.28 -6.56
C ILE A 95 3.88 21.65 -5.56
N PRO A 96 2.57 21.93 -5.65
CA PRO A 96 1.55 21.27 -4.85
C PRO A 96 1.59 19.74 -5.03
N GLY A 97 1.32 19.00 -3.97
CA GLY A 97 1.23 17.54 -4.03
C GLY A 97 -0.08 17.08 -4.68
N VAL A 98 -0.20 17.24 -5.99
CA VAL A 98 -1.39 16.82 -6.74
C VAL A 98 -1.35 15.31 -6.98
N GLY A 99 -2.45 14.62 -6.66
CA GLY A 99 -2.58 13.19 -6.92
C GLY A 99 -3.60 12.48 -6.03
N ALA A 100 -3.92 11.24 -6.39
CA ALA A 100 -4.77 10.36 -5.59
C ALA A 100 -3.93 9.50 -4.64
N HIS A 101 -4.28 9.48 -3.35
CA HIS A 101 -3.72 8.54 -2.38
C HIS A 101 -4.87 7.68 -1.83
N GLU A 102 -4.89 6.42 -2.25
CA GLU A 102 -5.93 5.45 -1.95
C GLU A 102 -5.36 4.29 -1.14
N ILE A 103 -6.23 3.59 -0.43
CA ILE A 103 -5.93 2.33 0.27
C ILE A 103 -6.75 1.24 -0.42
N VAL A 104 -6.07 0.21 -0.90
CA VAL A 104 -6.69 -1.05 -1.32
C VAL A 104 -6.68 -1.97 -0.11
N ILE A 105 -7.86 -2.47 0.25
CA ILE A 105 -8.05 -3.43 1.34
C ILE A 105 -8.26 -4.80 0.70
N ASP A 106 -7.27 -5.66 0.87
CA ASP A 106 -7.13 -6.91 0.11
C ASP A 106 -8.22 -7.94 0.43
N THR A 107 -8.71 -7.93 1.67
CA THR A 107 -9.65 -8.93 2.19
C THR A 107 -10.38 -8.40 3.43
N PRO A 108 -11.66 -8.81 3.67
CA PRO A 108 -12.37 -8.50 4.91
C PRO A 108 -11.77 -9.21 6.14
N SER A 109 -10.96 -10.26 5.94
CA SER A 109 -10.41 -11.09 7.03
C SER A 109 -9.11 -10.51 7.60
N HIS A 110 -9.17 -9.99 8.82
CA HIS A 110 -8.02 -9.34 9.50
C HIS A 110 -6.76 -10.22 9.62
N SER A 111 -6.95 -11.52 9.84
CA SER A 111 -5.83 -12.44 10.06
C SER A 111 -5.27 -13.02 8.76
N SER A 112 -5.98 -12.83 7.65
CA SER A 112 -5.53 -13.31 6.34
C SER A 112 -4.36 -12.47 5.84
N ARG A 113 -3.42 -13.12 5.16
CA ARG A 113 -2.31 -12.48 4.47
C ARG A 113 -2.51 -12.64 2.98
N MET A 114 -1.85 -11.80 2.19
CA MET A 114 -1.85 -11.92 0.74
C MET A 114 -1.44 -13.32 0.23
N ALA A 115 -0.59 -14.03 0.99
CA ALA A 115 -0.16 -15.40 0.66
C ALA A 115 -1.23 -16.49 0.96
N ASP A 116 -2.25 -16.16 1.76
CA ASP A 116 -3.35 -17.06 2.10
C ASP A 116 -4.52 -16.95 1.10
N LEU A 117 -4.48 -15.94 0.23
CA LEU A 117 -5.53 -15.68 -0.77
C LEU A 117 -5.52 -16.74 -1.87
N ASP A 118 -6.72 -17.16 -2.29
CA ASP A 118 -6.88 -18.07 -3.41
C ASP A 118 -6.68 -17.36 -4.77
N THR A 119 -6.70 -18.13 -5.86
CA THR A 119 -6.47 -17.59 -7.20
C THR A 119 -7.56 -16.59 -7.64
N ILE A 120 -8.79 -16.76 -7.17
CA ILE A 120 -9.92 -15.87 -7.50
C ILE A 120 -9.76 -14.56 -6.72
N GLU A 121 -9.42 -14.63 -5.45
CA GLU A 121 -9.17 -13.47 -4.59
C GLU A 121 -8.00 -12.63 -5.12
N ILE A 122 -6.88 -13.28 -5.50
CA ILE A 122 -5.73 -12.58 -6.11
C ILE A 122 -6.12 -11.94 -7.43
N ARG A 123 -6.89 -12.63 -8.28
CA ARG A 123 -7.39 -12.07 -9.55
C ARG A 123 -8.24 -10.84 -9.29
N ASP A 124 -9.17 -10.91 -8.35
CA ASP A 124 -10.08 -9.82 -8.00
C ASP A 124 -9.27 -8.61 -7.52
N TRP A 125 -8.29 -8.82 -6.64
CA TRP A 125 -7.38 -7.78 -6.17
C TRP A 125 -6.55 -7.14 -7.30
N LEU A 126 -5.91 -7.94 -8.16
CA LEU A 126 -5.15 -7.42 -9.30
C LEU A 126 -6.03 -6.65 -10.29
N SER A 127 -7.26 -7.12 -10.51
CA SER A 127 -8.22 -6.46 -11.40
C SER A 127 -8.66 -5.11 -10.82
N THR A 128 -8.89 -5.04 -9.51
CA THR A 128 -9.14 -3.78 -8.81
C THR A 128 -7.99 -2.80 -9.01
N ILE A 129 -6.74 -3.23 -8.81
CA ILE A 129 -5.56 -2.37 -9.02
C ILE A 129 -5.47 -1.87 -10.46
N ALA A 130 -5.62 -2.78 -11.44
CA ALA A 130 -5.56 -2.41 -12.85
C ALA A 130 -6.61 -1.34 -13.21
N MET A 131 -7.82 -1.47 -12.67
CA MET A 131 -8.91 -0.51 -12.88
C MET A 131 -8.68 0.83 -12.15
N ARG A 132 -7.92 0.88 -11.05
CA ARG A 132 -7.58 2.15 -10.39
C ARG A 132 -6.45 2.92 -11.09
N ILE A 133 -5.60 2.22 -11.85
CA ILE A 133 -4.47 2.83 -12.58
C ILE A 133 -4.87 3.28 -13.99
N ALA A 134 -5.80 2.58 -14.63
CA ALA A 134 -6.27 2.86 -15.99
C ALA A 134 -7.17 4.11 -16.06
#